data_AF-A0A8S2MAF0-F1
#
_entry.id   AF-A0A8S2MAF0-F1
#
_cell.length_a   1.000
_cell.length_b   1.000
_cell.length_c   1.000
_cell.angle_alpha   90.00
_cell.angle_beta   90.00
_cell.angle_gamma   90.00
#
_symmetry.space_group_name_H-M   'P 1'
#
loop_
_entity.id
_entity.type
_entity.pdbx_description
1 polymer ?
#
loop_
_entity_poly.entity_id
_entity_poly.type
_entity_poly.pdbx_seq_one_letter_code
_entity_poly.pdbx_strand_id
1 'polypeptide(L)'
;MSVNSTAESSSSSSLRRSSNDMLLKPITLLDAQTEKALSKLTIPKVLVLYTGGTIGMKVLRNAYEPAAHFLVSALRGMNIMHDITFEETMKEIDPEKSFLYLPLANEEWIAYYIKEYTPLLDSANMTYDNYIQIALDIKARQKLLRNK
;
A
#
# COMPACT_ATOMS: atom_id res chain seq x y z
N MET A 1 69.35 13.32 -6.41
CA MET A 1 69.55 14.61 -5.73
C MET A 1 68.20 15.32 -5.70
N SER A 2 67.56 15.30 -4.52
CA SER A 2 67.36 16.51 -3.69
C SER A 2 65.98 17.11 -3.97
N VAL A 3 64.98 16.62 -3.24
CA VAL A 3 64.30 17.27 -2.10
C VAL A 3 63.25 18.30 -2.53
N ASN A 4 62.00 18.03 -2.15
CA ASN A 4 61.10 19.08 -1.69
C ASN A 4 60.50 18.65 -0.35
N SER A 5 60.69 19.50 0.64
CA SER A 5 60.42 19.32 2.06
C SER A 5 59.51 20.48 2.51
N THR A 6 58.48 20.12 3.29
CA THR A 6 57.87 20.89 4.42
C THR A 6 57.19 22.25 4.15
N ALA A 7 56.10 22.65 4.80
CA ALA A 7 55.14 22.04 5.72
C ALA A 7 54.05 23.10 6.02
N GLU A 8 52.82 22.63 6.21
CA GLU A 8 51.80 23.03 7.20
C GLU A 8 51.64 24.51 7.65
N SER A 9 50.38 25.00 7.63
CA SER A 9 49.54 25.00 8.86
C SER A 9 48.20 25.73 8.70
N SER A 10 47.12 25.06 9.17
CA SER A 10 45.97 25.61 9.96
C SER A 10 44.97 26.56 9.24
N SER A 11 43.64 26.56 9.38
CA SER A 11 42.70 26.03 10.38
C SER A 11 41.25 26.01 9.82
N SER A 12 40.47 24.99 10.23
CA SER A 12 39.03 24.97 10.59
C SER A 12 37.88 25.39 9.64
N SER A 13 36.82 24.56 9.72
CA SER A 13 35.36 24.82 9.52
C SER A 13 34.79 24.39 8.17
N SER A 14 33.67 23.67 8.03
CA SER A 14 32.78 22.97 8.96
C SER A 14 31.91 22.04 8.11
N LEU A 15 31.60 20.86 8.67
CA LEU A 15 30.41 20.02 8.44
C LEU A 15 29.60 20.23 7.14
N ARG A 16 29.75 19.30 6.18
CA ARG A 16 28.62 18.81 5.36
C ARG A 16 28.72 17.29 5.21
N ARG A 17 28.42 16.59 6.30
CA ARG A 17 27.88 15.24 6.21
C ARG A 17 26.36 15.35 6.09
N SER A 18 25.78 14.35 5.42
CA SER A 18 24.36 13.98 5.45
C SER A 18 23.49 14.61 4.34
N SER A 19 23.09 13.78 3.36
CA SER A 19 21.89 12.93 3.49
C SER A 19 21.44 12.31 2.16
N ASN A 20 22.10 12.63 1.04
CA ASN A 20 21.64 12.21 -0.29
C ASN A 20 22.06 10.80 -0.73
N ASP A 21 22.50 9.94 0.18
CA ASP A 21 22.97 8.58 -0.15
C ASP A 21 22.06 7.46 0.40
N MET A 22 20.77 7.78 0.56
CA MET A 22 19.72 6.79 0.79
C MET A 22 18.81 6.72 -0.45
N LEU A 23 19.42 6.56 -1.61
CA LEU A 23 18.70 6.00 -2.75
C LEU A 23 18.33 4.58 -2.37
N LEU A 24 17.03 4.40 -2.16
CA LEU A 24 16.32 3.16 -1.90
C LEU A 24 16.95 2.03 -2.71
N LYS A 25 17.69 1.16 -2.02
CA LYS A 25 17.99 -0.14 -2.58
C LYS A 25 16.64 -0.82 -2.80
N PRO A 26 16.35 -1.35 -4.01
CA PRO A 26 15.25 -2.28 -4.14
C PRO A 26 15.44 -3.35 -3.07
N ILE A 27 14.36 -3.72 -2.38
CA ILE A 27 14.37 -4.78 -1.37
C ILE A 27 14.60 -6.09 -2.14
N THR A 28 15.86 -6.36 -2.48
CA THR A 28 16.34 -7.58 -3.09
C THR A 28 17.30 -8.20 -2.10
N LEU A 29 16.95 -9.42 -1.67
CA LEU A 29 17.48 -10.23 -0.56
C LEU A 29 16.86 -9.89 0.80
N LEU A 30 15.83 -10.66 1.17
CA LEU A 30 15.33 -10.75 2.54
C LEU A 30 16.43 -11.36 3.41
N ASP A 31 17.23 -10.52 4.06
CA ASP A 31 18.03 -10.97 5.18
C ASP A 31 17.10 -11.45 6.32
N ALA A 32 17.50 -12.45 7.09
CA ALA A 32 16.72 -12.97 8.23
C ALA A 32 16.34 -11.89 9.28
N GLN A 33 17.07 -10.77 9.27
CA GLN A 33 16.76 -9.58 10.08
C GLN A 33 15.53 -8.83 9.56
N THR A 34 15.35 -8.77 8.24
CA THR A 34 14.23 -8.11 7.56
C THR A 34 12.93 -8.90 7.73
N GLU A 35 12.98 -10.23 7.66
CA GLU A 35 11.83 -11.12 7.98
C GLU A 35 11.37 -10.96 9.44
N LYS A 36 12.32 -10.91 10.38
CA LYS A 36 12.04 -10.69 11.79
C LYS A 36 11.50 -9.29 12.07
N ALA A 37 11.90 -8.29 11.28
CA ALA A 37 11.35 -6.93 11.35
C ALA A 37 9.94 -6.86 10.73
N LEU A 38 9.71 -7.48 9.58
CA LEU A 38 8.41 -7.56 8.91
C LEU A 38 7.36 -8.27 9.76
N SER A 39 7.74 -9.38 10.42
CA SER A 39 6.84 -10.12 11.32
C SER A 39 6.46 -9.32 12.58
N LYS A 40 7.25 -8.32 12.98
CA LYS A 40 6.94 -7.38 14.06
C LYS A 40 6.28 -6.08 13.58
N LEU A 41 6.28 -5.80 12.28
CA LEU A 41 5.75 -4.57 11.74
C LEU A 41 4.22 -4.57 11.88
N THR A 42 3.70 -3.61 12.65
CA THR A 42 2.26 -3.40 12.74
C THR A 42 1.83 -2.53 11.57
N ILE A 43 1.41 -3.18 10.48
CA ILE A 43 0.92 -2.51 9.29
C ILE A 43 -0.56 -2.13 9.49
N PRO A 44 -0.92 -0.83 9.43
CA PRO A 44 -2.31 -0.39 9.38
C PRO A 44 -3.09 -1.08 8.26
N LYS A 45 -4.30 -1.55 8.59
CA LYS A 45 -5.17 -2.30 7.68
C LYS A 45 -6.46 -1.56 7.44
N VAL A 46 -6.69 -1.15 6.20
CA VAL A 46 -7.89 -0.44 5.76
C VAL A 46 -8.85 -1.41 5.07
N LEU A 47 -10.13 -1.34 5.41
CA LEU A 47 -11.20 -2.02 4.66
C LEU A 47 -11.80 -1.00 3.69
N VAL A 48 -11.75 -1.31 2.40
CA VAL A 48 -12.40 -0.54 1.34
C VAL A 48 -13.67 -1.27 0.94
N LEU A 49 -14.83 -0.65 1.18
CA LEU A 49 -16.12 -1.16 0.77
C LEU A 49 -16.46 -0.57 -0.60
N TYR A 50 -16.35 -1.38 -1.65
CA TYR A 50 -16.62 -0.94 -3.02
C TYR A 50 -18.04 -1.33 -3.43
N THR A 51 -18.95 -0.35 -3.35
CA THR A 51 -20.39 -0.53 -3.59
C THR A 51 -20.82 -0.28 -5.03
N GLY A 52 -19.96 0.35 -5.84
CA GLY A 52 -20.21 0.72 -7.24
C GLY A 52 -19.94 2.19 -7.52
N GLY A 53 -20.81 2.80 -8.33
CA GLY A 53 -20.63 4.16 -8.87
C GLY A 53 -19.63 4.22 -10.03
N THR A 54 -19.47 5.42 -10.61
CA THR A 54 -18.71 5.65 -11.84
C THR A 54 -17.24 5.25 -11.77
N ILE A 55 -16.64 5.26 -10.57
CA ILE A 55 -15.21 4.98 -10.36
C ILE A 55 -14.75 3.61 -10.90
N GLY A 56 -15.64 2.61 -10.95
CA GLY A 56 -15.35 1.30 -11.53
C GLY A 56 -16.34 0.90 -12.62
N MET A 57 -16.94 1.87 -13.31
CA MET A 57 -17.75 1.63 -14.51
C MET A 57 -16.87 1.55 -15.76
N LYS A 58 -17.35 0.82 -16.77
CA LYS A 58 -16.78 0.82 -18.13
C LYS A 58 -17.77 1.46 -19.09
N VAL A 59 -17.23 2.07 -20.15
CA VAL A 59 -18.07 2.47 -21.28
C VAL A 59 -18.39 1.23 -22.10
N LEU A 60 -19.66 0.83 -22.11
CA LEU A 60 -20.19 -0.23 -22.95
C LEU A 60 -21.35 0.34 -23.77
N ARG A 61 -21.32 0.16 -25.09
CA ARG A 61 -22.41 0.59 -26.01
C ARG A 61 -22.85 2.06 -25.79
N ASN A 62 -21.89 2.95 -25.57
CA ASN A 62 -22.08 4.39 -25.30
C ASN A 62 -22.76 4.75 -23.97
N ALA A 63 -22.85 3.83 -23.01
CA ALA A 63 -23.27 4.10 -21.64
C ALA A 63 -22.20 3.65 -20.63
N TYR A 64 -22.20 4.25 -19.44
CA TYR A 64 -21.39 3.77 -18.32
C TYR A 64 -22.15 2.67 -17.58
N GLU A 65 -21.54 1.49 -17.48
CA GLU A 65 -22.12 0.34 -16.79
C GLU A 65 -21.18 -0.17 -15.69
N PRO A 66 -21.71 -0.59 -14.52
CA PRO A 66 -20.91 -1.23 -13.49
C PRO A 66 -20.20 -2.48 -14.03
N ALA A 67 -18.89 -2.56 -13.83
CA ALA A 67 -18.09 -3.70 -14.27
C ALA A 67 -17.46 -4.40 -13.07
N ALA A 68 -17.91 -5.63 -12.80
CA ALA A 68 -17.35 -6.46 -11.74
C ALA A 68 -15.84 -6.64 -11.93
N HIS A 69 -15.09 -6.58 -10.82
CA HIS A 69 -13.64 -6.73 -10.71
C HIS A 69 -12.80 -5.71 -11.45
N PHE A 70 -13.41 -4.77 -12.18
CA PHE A 70 -12.67 -3.81 -13.00
C PHE A 70 -11.79 -2.89 -12.16
N LEU A 71 -12.37 -2.28 -11.13
CA LEU A 71 -11.62 -1.38 -10.24
C LEU A 71 -10.49 -2.12 -9.53
N VAL A 72 -10.74 -3.32 -9.02
CA VAL A 72 -9.74 -4.11 -8.31
C VAL A 72 -8.57 -4.48 -9.23
N SER A 73 -8.86 -4.92 -10.47
CA SER A 73 -7.83 -5.19 -11.47
C SER A 73 -7.04 -3.95 -11.84
N ALA A 74 -7.70 -2.80 -12.00
CA ALA A 74 -7.04 -1.53 -12.31
C ALA A 74 -6.10 -1.10 -11.16
N LEU A 75 -6.55 -1.18 -9.91
CA LEU A 75 -5.74 -0.85 -8.73
C LEU A 75 -4.50 -1.75 -8.62
N ARG A 76 -4.63 -3.05 -8.93
CA ARG A 76 -3.48 -3.97 -8.97
C ARG A 76 -2.45 -3.60 -10.04
N GLY A 77 -2.89 -3.02 -11.15
CA GLY A 77 -2.01 -2.62 -12.26
C GLY A 77 -1.34 -1.25 -12.08
N MET A 78 -1.74 -0.46 -11.07
CA MET A 78 -1.18 0.87 -10.85
C MET A 78 -0.11 0.84 -9.76
N ASN A 79 1.15 1.10 -10.13
CA ASN A 79 2.26 1.14 -9.18
C ASN A 79 2.09 2.15 -8.05
N ILE A 80 1.27 3.19 -8.22
CA ILE A 80 0.96 4.16 -7.16
C ILE A 80 -0.07 3.63 -6.14
N MET A 81 -0.82 2.58 -6.49
CA MET A 81 -1.87 1.99 -5.66
C MET A 81 -1.49 0.59 -5.16
N HIS A 82 -0.52 -0.07 -5.81
CA HIS A 82 -0.12 -1.42 -5.44
C HIS A 82 1.39 -1.64 -5.62
N ASP A 83 2.08 -1.97 -4.53
CA ASP A 83 3.42 -2.52 -4.56
C ASP A 83 3.38 -4.05 -4.65
N ILE A 84 3.64 -4.57 -5.85
CA ILE A 84 3.64 -6.01 -6.15
C ILE A 84 4.81 -6.72 -5.43
N THR A 85 5.98 -6.08 -5.35
CA THR A 85 7.17 -6.68 -4.72
C THR A 85 6.96 -6.89 -3.22
N PHE A 86 6.28 -5.93 -2.59
CA PHE A 86 5.91 -6.04 -1.18
C PHE A 86 4.79 -7.06 -0.97
N GLU A 87 3.83 -7.19 -1.90
CA GLU A 87 2.80 -8.23 -1.85
C GLU A 87 3.41 -9.63 -1.88
N GLU A 88 4.37 -9.89 -2.76
CA GLU A 88 5.08 -11.17 -2.86
C GLU A 88 5.79 -11.52 -1.55
N THR A 89 6.50 -10.55 -0.97
CA THR A 89 7.16 -10.71 0.34
C THR A 89 6.14 -11.05 1.44
N MET A 90 4.98 -10.41 1.44
CA MET A 90 3.94 -10.65 2.45
C MET A 90 3.20 -11.98 2.27
N LYS A 91 3.08 -12.47 1.02
CA LYS A 91 2.49 -13.79 0.72
C LYS A 91 3.30 -14.94 1.31
N GLU A 92 4.62 -14.79 1.42
CA GLU A 92 5.47 -15.78 2.09
C GLU A 92 5.18 -15.88 3.61
N ILE A 93 4.80 -14.76 4.23
CA ILE A 93 4.51 -14.67 5.66
C ILE A 93 3.06 -15.08 5.97
N ASP A 94 2.10 -14.71 5.11
CA ASP A 94 0.67 -14.92 5.33
C ASP A 94 -0.09 -15.13 4.01
N PRO A 95 -0.04 -16.37 3.45
CA PRO A 95 -0.58 -16.66 2.12
C PRO A 95 -2.12 -16.54 2.03
N GLU A 96 -2.82 -16.60 3.16
CA GLU A 96 -4.29 -16.59 3.22
C GLU A 96 -4.89 -15.18 3.01
N LYS A 97 -4.08 -14.11 3.10
CA LYS A 97 -4.59 -12.73 3.07
C LYS A 97 -4.30 -12.02 1.74
N SER A 98 -5.34 -11.86 0.93
CA SER A 98 -5.31 -11.07 -0.31
C SER A 98 -5.41 -9.56 -0.05
N PHE A 99 -4.40 -8.94 0.57
CA PHE A 99 -4.29 -7.49 0.67
C PHE A 99 -3.64 -6.87 -0.58
N LEU A 100 -4.00 -5.63 -0.85
CA LEU A 100 -3.20 -4.71 -1.65
C LEU A 100 -2.36 -3.84 -0.70
N TYR A 101 -1.18 -3.45 -1.14
CA TYR A 101 -0.27 -2.62 -0.37
C TYR A 101 0.02 -1.33 -1.11
N LEU A 102 -0.20 -0.19 -0.47
CA LEU A 102 0.25 1.08 -1.02
C LEU A 102 1.79 1.12 -0.99
N PRO A 103 2.43 1.71 -2.01
CA PRO A 103 3.86 2.01 -1.95
C PRO A 103 4.18 2.86 -0.73
N LEU A 104 5.39 2.70 -0.21
CA LEU A 104 5.83 3.40 1.00
C LEU A 104 5.65 4.91 0.87
N ALA A 105 4.71 5.44 1.65
CA ALA A 105 4.41 6.87 1.74
C ALA A 105 4.66 7.31 3.18
N ASN A 106 5.49 8.33 3.39
CA ASN A 106 5.82 8.85 4.73
C ASN A 106 6.32 7.78 5.72
N GLU A 107 7.12 6.82 5.24
CA GLU A 107 7.72 5.74 6.05
C GLU A 107 6.73 4.72 6.64
N GLU A 108 5.43 4.80 6.29
CA GLU A 108 4.43 3.85 6.73
C GLU A 108 3.87 3.02 5.57
N TRP A 109 3.81 1.70 5.77
CA TRP A 109 3.12 0.80 4.87
C TRP A 109 1.64 0.79 5.21
N ILE A 110 0.77 0.79 4.20
CA ILE A 110 -0.67 0.65 4.39
C ILE A 110 -1.14 -0.56 3.59
N ALA A 111 -1.70 -1.53 4.30
CA ALA A 111 -2.40 -2.65 3.69
C ALA A 111 -3.88 -2.29 3.56
N TYR A 112 -4.50 -2.59 2.43
CA TYR A 112 -5.93 -2.40 2.25
C TYR A 112 -6.57 -3.61 1.57
N TYR A 113 -7.78 -3.94 2.00
CA TYR A 113 -8.58 -5.01 1.44
C TYR A 113 -9.85 -4.43 0.83
N ILE A 114 -10.14 -4.79 -0.41
CA ILE A 114 -11.33 -4.34 -1.11
C ILE A 114 -12.41 -5.43 -1.00
N LYS A 115 -13.50 -5.11 -0.31
CA LYS A 115 -14.74 -5.88 -0.37
C LYS A 115 -15.61 -5.29 -1.48
N GLU A 116 -15.65 -5.98 -2.61
CA GLU A 116 -16.52 -5.65 -3.73
C GLU A 116 -17.94 -6.18 -3.48
N TYR A 117 -18.95 -5.33 -3.62
CA TYR A 117 -20.36 -5.71 -3.45
C TYR A 117 -20.89 -6.37 -4.72
N THR A 118 -21.91 -7.21 -4.57
CA THR A 118 -22.63 -7.82 -5.68
C THR A 118 -24.13 -7.73 -5.40
N PRO A 119 -24.92 -7.05 -6.24
CA PRO A 119 -24.50 -6.29 -7.43
C PRO A 119 -23.76 -4.99 -7.05
N LEU A 120 -22.95 -4.48 -7.99
CA LEU A 120 -22.46 -3.10 -7.95
C LEU A 120 -23.59 -2.17 -8.35
N LEU A 121 -23.79 -1.09 -7.60
CA LEU A 121 -24.89 -0.16 -7.80
C LEU A 121 -24.38 1.20 -8.26
N ASP A 122 -25.15 1.88 -9.11
CA ASP A 122 -25.08 3.33 -9.17
C ASP A 122 -25.66 3.91 -7.87
N SER A 123 -25.07 4.98 -7.38
CA SER A 123 -25.51 5.68 -6.16
C SER A 123 -26.98 6.10 -6.24
N ALA A 124 -27.48 6.46 -7.42
CA ALA A 124 -28.89 6.78 -7.66
C ALA A 124 -29.84 5.59 -7.47
N ASN A 125 -29.33 4.35 -7.53
CA ASN A 125 -30.08 3.12 -7.29
C ASN A 125 -29.91 2.55 -5.87
N MET A 126 -29.15 3.21 -5.00
CA MET A 126 -29.01 2.76 -3.60
C MET A 126 -30.29 2.97 -2.80
N THR A 127 -30.62 1.98 -1.98
CA THR A 127 -31.76 2.00 -1.04
C THR A 127 -31.27 2.01 0.41
N TYR A 128 -32.17 2.22 1.36
CA TYR A 128 -31.86 2.15 2.80
C TYR A 128 -31.24 0.81 3.21
N ASP A 129 -31.69 -0.30 2.63
CA ASP A 129 -31.15 -1.63 2.91
C ASP A 129 -29.67 -1.75 2.53
N ASN A 130 -29.26 -1.10 1.44
CA ASN A 130 -27.85 -1.08 1.02
C ASN A 130 -26.99 -0.31 2.04
N TYR A 131 -27.48 0.82 2.56
CA TYR A 131 -26.78 1.57 3.60
C TYR A 131 -26.71 0.81 4.93
N ILE A 132 -27.78 0.09 5.31
CA ILE A 132 -27.80 -0.79 6.48
C ILE A 132 -26.73 -1.88 6.32
N GLN A 133 -26.64 -2.50 5.14
CA GLN A 133 -25.62 -3.52 4.87
C GLN A 133 -24.19 -2.98 5.02
N ILE A 134 -23.90 -1.78 4.51
CA ILE A 134 -22.60 -1.11 4.69
C ILE A 134 -22.30 -0.92 6.18
N ALA A 135 -23.26 -0.43 6.97
CA ALA A 135 -23.08 -0.23 8.41
C ALA A 135 -22.84 -1.55 9.16
N LEU A 136 -23.57 -2.62 8.79
CA LEU A 136 -23.38 -3.95 9.37
C LEU A 136 -22.00 -4.52 9.04
N ASP A 137 -21.49 -4.30 7.84
CA ASP A 137 -20.17 -4.75 7.42
C ASP A 137 -19.05 -4.02 8.17
N ILE A 138 -19.18 -2.70 8.38
CA ILE A 138 -18.26 -1.92 9.22
C ILE A 138 -18.26 -2.47 10.64
N LYS A 139 -19.46 -2.70 11.23
CA LYS A 139 -19.61 -3.25 12.57
C LYS A 139 -19.00 -4.66 12.70
N ALA A 140 -19.24 -5.52 11.72
CA ALA A 140 -18.69 -6.87 11.69
C ALA A 140 -17.15 -6.83 11.64
N ARG A 141 -16.58 -5.95 10.81
CA ARG A 141 -15.13 -5.76 10.73
C ARG A 141 -14.54 -5.26 12.05
N GLN A 142 -15.18 -4.28 12.70
CA GLN A 142 -14.73 -3.79 14.01
C GLN A 142 -14.75 -4.88 15.08
N LYS A 143 -15.81 -5.70 15.13
CA LYS A 143 -15.91 -6.82 16.07
C LYS A 143 -14.79 -7.85 15.85
N LEU A 144 -14.47 -8.17 14.60
CA LEU A 144 -13.37 -9.06 14.27
C LEU A 144 -12.00 -8.53 14.74
N LEU A 145 -11.80 -7.20 14.71
CA LEU A 145 -10.57 -6.56 15.17
C LEU A 145 -10.46 -6.52 16.70
N ARG A 146 -11.58 -6.39 17.42
CA ARG A 146 -11.62 -6.36 18.89
C ARG A 146 -11.45 -7.73 19.55
N ASN A 147 -11.71 -8.81 18.82
CA ASN A 147 -11.67 -10.18 19.33
C ASN A 147 -10.33 -10.91 19.02
N LYS A 148 -9.31 -10.18 18.58
CA LYS A 148 -7.93 -10.65 18.40
C LYS A 148 -7.06 -10.15 19.53
#